data_AF-A0A1V1PIU2-F1
#
_entry.id   AF-A0A1V1PIU2-F1
#
_cell.length_a   1.000
_cell.length_b   1.000
_cell.length_c   1.000
_cell.angle_alpha   90.00
_cell.angle_beta   90.00
_cell.angle_gamma   90.00
#
_symmetry.space_group_name_H-M   'P 1'
#
loop_
_entity.id
_entity.type
_entity.pdbx_description
1 polymer ?
#
loop_
_entity_poly.entity_id
_entity_poly.type
_entity_poly.pdbx_seq_one_letter_code
_entity_poly.pdbx_strand_id
1 'polypeptide(L)'
;MTARNIKLIFGAIALAGALAAAPALAQDNAISQGRAAGVIGEQADGYLGVRTGQTASADLRARVDQLNIRRRAEYTTRAERNNVTPNEMAASIVCVLFRERLRAGEYYRDEGGTWRQVTASAPAALPSWCPAAS
;
A
#
# COMPACT_ATOMS: atom_id res chain seq x y z
N MET A 1 -68.32 -16.70 28.13
CA MET A 1 -67.72 -16.12 29.36
C MET A 1 -66.72 -17.10 29.91
N THR A 2 -65.43 -16.80 29.81
CA THR A 2 -64.39 -17.45 30.64
C THR A 2 -63.26 -16.44 30.80
N ALA A 3 -63.13 -15.94 32.02
CA ALA A 3 -62.03 -15.11 32.47
C ALA A 3 -60.95 -15.98 33.09
N ARG A 4 -59.67 -15.71 32.80
CA ARG A 4 -58.68 -15.35 33.85
C ARG A 4 -57.32 -15.02 33.25
N ASN A 5 -56.88 -13.81 33.61
CA ASN A 5 -55.57 -13.27 33.37
C ASN A 5 -54.52 -14.01 34.22
N ILE A 6 -53.41 -14.40 33.60
CA ILE A 6 -52.16 -14.67 34.31
C ILE A 6 -51.11 -13.76 33.70
N LYS A 7 -50.77 -12.69 34.44
CA LYS A 7 -49.56 -11.90 34.22
C LYS A 7 -48.39 -12.74 34.72
N LEU A 8 -47.45 -13.05 33.85
CA LEU A 8 -46.10 -13.48 34.23
C LEU A 8 -45.13 -12.39 33.79
N ILE A 9 -44.62 -11.68 34.78
CA ILE A 9 -43.49 -10.75 34.69
C ILE A 9 -42.24 -11.57 35.01
N PHE A 10 -41.39 -11.78 34.01
CA PHE A 10 -39.97 -12.13 34.13
C PHE A 10 -39.37 -11.58 32.82
N GLY A 11 -38.55 -10.54 32.80
CA GLY A 11 -37.26 -10.41 33.46
C GLY A 11 -36.31 -9.94 32.35
N ALA A 12 -35.82 -8.72 32.46
CA ALA A 12 -35.01 -8.08 31.43
C ALA A 12 -33.70 -8.84 31.17
N ILE A 13 -33.43 -9.17 29.91
CA ILE A 13 -32.07 -9.27 29.39
C ILE A 13 -32.05 -8.38 28.15
N ALA A 14 -31.84 -7.08 28.37
CA ALA A 14 -31.32 -6.23 27.32
C ALA A 14 -29.91 -6.74 27.03
N LEU A 15 -29.78 -7.55 25.97
CA LEU A 15 -28.48 -7.91 25.44
C LEU A 15 -27.88 -6.61 24.91
N ALA A 16 -27.05 -5.99 25.74
CA ALA A 16 -26.15 -4.94 25.35
C ALA A 16 -25.30 -5.49 24.22
N GLY A 17 -25.70 -5.20 22.98
CA GLY A 17 -24.88 -5.36 21.80
C GLY A 17 -23.71 -4.40 21.96
N ALA A 18 -22.68 -4.85 22.67
CA ALA A 18 -21.34 -4.35 22.49
C ALA A 18 -21.02 -4.59 21.01
N LEU A 19 -21.28 -3.58 20.18
CA LEU A 19 -20.52 -3.43 18.95
C LEU A 19 -19.08 -3.33 19.42
N ALA A 20 -18.40 -4.47 19.43
CA ALA A 20 -16.97 -4.52 19.42
C ALA A 20 -16.55 -3.61 18.26
N ALA A 21 -16.06 -2.43 18.61
CA ALA A 21 -15.19 -1.67 17.74
C ALA A 21 -14.00 -2.59 17.50
N ALA A 22 -14.10 -3.43 16.48
CA ALA A 22 -12.96 -4.14 15.95
C ALA A 22 -11.90 -3.04 15.69
N PRO A 23 -10.71 -3.14 16.28
CA PRO A 23 -9.67 -2.18 15.95
C PRO A 23 -9.49 -2.26 14.44
N ALA A 24 -9.87 -1.19 13.74
CA ALA A 24 -9.56 -1.02 12.34
C ALA A 24 -8.06 -1.30 12.23
N LEU A 25 -7.70 -2.37 11.50
CA LEU A 25 -6.31 -2.74 11.26
C LEU A 25 -5.62 -1.46 10.81
N ALA A 26 -4.76 -0.92 11.68
CA ALA A 26 -3.98 0.26 11.40
C ALA A 26 -3.04 -0.10 10.25
N GLN A 27 -3.54 0.06 9.02
CA GLN A 27 -2.75 0.10 7.81
C GLN A 27 -1.59 1.04 8.10
N ASP A 28 -0.36 0.57 7.93
CA ASP A 28 0.90 1.21 8.29
C ASP A 28 0.86 2.72 7.96
N ASN A 29 0.47 3.51 8.96
CA ASN A 29 -0.15 4.82 8.74
C ASN A 29 0.85 5.82 8.15
N ALA A 30 2.13 5.68 8.50
CA ALA A 30 3.16 6.60 8.06
C ALA A 30 3.53 6.42 6.59
N ILE A 31 3.60 5.19 6.04
CA ILE A 31 3.91 4.99 4.62
C ILE A 31 2.78 5.55 3.74
N SER A 32 1.53 5.22 4.07
CA SER A 32 0.38 5.71 3.31
C SER A 32 0.26 7.23 3.39
N GLN A 33 0.43 7.82 4.58
CA GLN A 33 0.50 9.28 4.76
C GLN A 33 1.66 9.90 4.01
N GLY A 34 2.85 9.30 4.05
CA GLY A 34 4.04 9.79 3.35
C GLY A 34 3.86 9.82 1.84
N ARG A 35 3.16 8.82 1.28
CA ARG A 35 2.77 8.79 -0.15
C ARG A 35 1.73 9.85 -0.46
N ALA A 36 0.69 9.97 0.37
CA ALA A 36 -0.37 10.97 0.19
C ALA A 36 0.15 12.41 0.30
N ALA A 37 1.09 12.67 1.21
CA ALA A 37 1.77 13.96 1.37
C ALA A 37 2.83 14.21 0.27
N GLY A 38 3.14 13.22 -0.56
CA GLY A 38 4.19 13.32 -1.56
C GLY A 38 5.58 13.48 -0.96
N VAL A 39 5.85 12.96 0.22
CA VAL A 39 7.21 12.92 0.79
C VAL A 39 8.00 11.75 0.21
N ILE A 40 7.33 10.63 -0.01
CA ILE A 40 7.90 9.41 -0.57
C ILE A 40 7.15 8.98 -1.84
N GLY A 41 7.81 8.16 -2.67
CA GLY A 41 7.22 7.61 -3.88
C GLY A 41 7.93 6.35 -4.36
N GLU A 42 7.32 5.68 -5.31
CA GLU A 42 7.82 4.43 -5.89
C GLU A 42 8.92 4.75 -6.91
N GLN A 43 9.97 3.95 -6.98
CA GLN A 43 11.07 4.19 -7.92
C GLN A 43 11.13 3.09 -8.97
N ALA A 44 11.66 3.43 -10.14
CA ALA A 44 11.85 2.49 -11.23
C ALA A 44 12.82 1.32 -10.89
N ASP A 45 13.55 1.39 -9.77
CA ASP A 45 14.38 0.29 -9.25
C ASP A 45 13.59 -0.73 -8.39
N GLY A 46 12.30 -0.50 -8.16
CA GLY A 46 11.42 -1.37 -7.36
C GLY A 46 11.28 -0.98 -5.89
N TYR A 47 11.94 0.08 -5.42
CA TYR A 47 11.92 0.47 -4.01
C TYR A 47 11.18 1.79 -3.77
N LEU A 48 10.82 2.04 -2.52
CA LEU A 48 10.34 3.36 -2.10
C LEU A 48 11.51 4.28 -1.82
N GLY A 49 11.41 5.53 -2.28
CA GLY A 49 12.39 6.58 -2.03
C GLY A 49 11.76 7.84 -1.45
N VAL A 50 12.55 8.61 -0.70
CA VAL A 50 12.20 9.98 -0.31
C VAL A 50 12.46 10.90 -1.50
N ARG A 51 11.49 11.75 -1.83
CA ARG A 51 11.60 12.67 -2.96
C ARG A 51 12.68 13.72 -2.74
N THR A 52 13.34 14.13 -3.82
CA THR A 52 14.32 15.22 -3.78
C THR A 52 13.69 16.49 -3.23
N GLY A 53 14.35 17.12 -2.26
CA GLY A 53 13.86 18.33 -1.59
C GLY A 53 12.75 18.09 -0.56
N GLN A 54 12.40 16.83 -0.26
CA GLN A 54 11.49 16.48 0.83
C GLN A 54 12.25 15.96 2.05
N THR A 55 11.68 16.18 3.23
CA THR A 55 12.21 15.68 4.50
C THR A 55 11.22 14.68 5.09
N ALA A 56 11.64 13.42 5.22
CA ALA A 56 10.90 12.41 5.96
C ALA A 56 11.16 12.54 7.48
N SER A 57 10.21 12.13 8.31
CA SER A 57 10.47 11.93 9.74
C SER A 57 11.38 10.72 9.96
N ALA A 58 11.96 10.58 11.15
CA ALA A 58 12.75 9.39 11.49
C ALA A 58 11.91 8.10 11.44
N ASP A 59 10.68 8.15 11.94
CA ASP A 59 9.74 7.01 11.87
C ASP A 59 9.39 6.64 10.41
N LEU A 60 9.11 7.63 9.56
CA LEU A 60 8.83 7.38 8.13
C LEU A 60 10.03 6.73 7.43
N ARG A 61 11.25 7.22 7.67
CA ARG A 61 12.47 6.61 7.11
C ARG A 61 12.62 5.16 7.55
N ALA A 62 12.51 4.89 8.85
CA ALA A 62 12.64 3.54 9.39
C ALA A 62 11.64 2.55 8.76
N ARG A 63 10.40 2.99 8.52
CA ARG A 63 9.38 2.18 7.85
C ARG A 63 9.66 1.96 6.36
N VAL A 64 10.14 2.99 5.66
CA VAL A 64 10.57 2.87 4.26
C VAL A 64 11.69 1.83 4.15
N ASP A 65 12.69 1.92 5.03
CA ASP A 65 13.81 0.98 5.07
C ASP A 65 13.34 -0.44 5.37
N GLN A 66 12.46 -0.61 6.37
CA GLN A 66 11.90 -1.92 6.72
C GLN A 66 11.12 -2.54 5.55
N LEU A 67 10.32 -1.73 4.83
CA LEU A 67 9.58 -2.20 3.67
C LEU A 67 10.52 -2.56 2.51
N ASN A 68 11.55 -1.75 2.25
CA ASN A 68 12.54 -2.03 1.21
C ASN A 68 13.35 -3.30 1.51
N ILE A 69 13.67 -3.58 2.79
CA ILE A 69 14.28 -4.85 3.21
C ILE A 69 13.36 -6.04 2.91
N ARG A 70 12.06 -5.94 3.26
CA ARG A 70 11.07 -6.99 2.95
C ARG A 70 10.93 -7.20 1.44
N ARG A 71 10.87 -6.12 0.65
CA ARG A 71 10.83 -6.20 -0.82
C ARG A 71 12.05 -6.90 -1.39
N ARG A 72 13.25 -6.57 -0.90
CA ARG A 72 14.49 -7.24 -1.33
C ARG A 72 14.44 -8.74 -1.07
N ALA A 73 14.01 -9.16 0.11
CA ALA A 73 13.86 -10.59 0.43
C ALA A 73 12.87 -11.28 -0.51
N GLU A 74 11.71 -10.66 -0.75
CA GLU A 74 10.70 -11.17 -1.67
C GLU A 74 11.23 -11.27 -3.11
N TYR A 75 11.96 -10.25 -3.58
CA TYR A 75 12.56 -10.25 -4.91
C TYR A 75 13.59 -11.37 -5.04
N THR A 76 14.43 -11.59 -4.03
CA THR A 76 15.37 -12.72 -4.01
C THR A 76 14.64 -14.06 -4.09
N THR A 77 13.63 -14.29 -3.24
CA THR A 77 12.88 -15.56 -3.25
C THR A 77 12.16 -15.81 -4.57
N ARG A 78 11.57 -14.77 -5.19
CA ARG A 78 10.93 -14.90 -6.50
C ARG A 78 11.95 -15.09 -7.61
N ALA A 79 13.08 -14.40 -7.55
CA ALA A 79 14.15 -14.50 -8.53
C ALA A 79 14.70 -15.93 -8.61
N GLU A 80 14.97 -16.57 -7.46
CA GLU A 80 15.37 -17.97 -7.38
C GLU A 80 14.38 -18.91 -8.07
N ARG A 81 13.07 -18.72 -7.82
CA ARG A 81 12.01 -19.56 -8.43
C ARG A 81 11.87 -19.39 -9.93
N ASN A 82 12.23 -18.23 -10.46
CA ASN A 82 12.10 -17.89 -11.87
C ASN A 82 13.43 -17.95 -12.63
N ASN A 83 14.51 -18.36 -11.96
CA ASN A 83 15.87 -18.43 -12.52
C ASN A 83 16.31 -17.10 -13.17
N VAL A 84 16.09 -15.99 -12.46
CA VAL A 84 16.53 -14.64 -12.82
C VAL A 84 17.27 -14.00 -11.64
N THR A 85 17.84 -12.82 -11.83
CA THR A 85 18.43 -12.03 -10.73
C THR A 85 17.36 -11.29 -9.92
N PRO A 86 17.63 -10.93 -8.64
CA PRO A 86 16.73 -10.10 -7.85
C PRO A 86 16.41 -8.75 -8.50
N ASN A 87 17.36 -8.19 -9.26
CA ASN A 87 17.16 -6.91 -9.96
C ASN A 87 16.21 -7.05 -11.15
N GLU A 88 16.33 -8.13 -11.94
CA GLU A 88 15.38 -8.42 -13.03
C GLU A 88 13.98 -8.69 -12.48
N MET A 89 13.89 -9.38 -11.35
CA MET A 89 12.63 -9.58 -10.65
C MET A 89 12.01 -8.25 -10.18
N ALA A 90 12.79 -7.37 -9.56
CA ALA A 90 12.35 -6.02 -9.19
C ALA A 90 11.86 -5.22 -10.42
N ALA A 91 12.63 -5.25 -11.52
CA ALA A 91 12.28 -4.59 -12.77
C ALA A 91 10.94 -5.08 -13.34
N SER A 92 10.67 -6.40 -13.28
CA SER A 92 9.38 -6.96 -13.72
C SER A 92 8.21 -6.48 -12.84
N ILE A 93 8.42 -6.37 -11.52
CA ILE A 93 7.41 -5.94 -10.56
C ILE A 93 7.09 -4.45 -10.75
N VAL A 94 8.08 -3.62 -11.08
CA VAL A 94 7.88 -2.21 -11.41
C VAL A 94 6.92 -2.04 -12.58
N CYS A 95 6.97 -2.89 -13.60
CA CYS A 95 6.04 -2.81 -14.73
C CYS A 95 4.58 -2.98 -14.31
N VAL A 96 4.30 -3.93 -13.42
CA VAL A 96 2.97 -4.13 -12.85
C VAL A 96 2.62 -2.97 -11.91
N LEU A 97 3.55 -2.53 -11.08
CA LEU A 97 3.33 -1.47 -10.11
C LEU A 97 2.96 -0.16 -10.79
N PHE A 98 3.74 0.27 -11.78
CA PHE A 98 3.52 1.55 -12.47
C PHE A 98 2.24 1.51 -13.32
N ARG A 99 1.93 0.35 -13.92
CA ARG A 99 0.73 0.19 -14.76
C ARG A 99 -0.55 0.09 -13.94
N GLU A 100 -0.55 -0.68 -12.86
CA GLU A 100 -1.78 -1.14 -12.21
C GLU A 100 -1.97 -0.64 -10.78
N ARG A 101 -0.90 -0.18 -10.12
CA ARG A 101 -0.91 0.12 -8.68
C ARG A 101 -0.70 1.58 -8.35
N LEU A 102 0.03 2.33 -9.17
CA LEU A 102 0.09 3.78 -8.99
C LEU A 102 -1.27 4.42 -9.25
N ARG A 103 -1.61 5.42 -8.45
CA ARG A 103 -2.86 6.18 -8.50
C ARG A 103 -2.58 7.66 -8.73
N ALA A 104 -3.57 8.37 -9.27
CA ALA A 104 -3.48 9.82 -9.41
C ALA A 104 -3.15 10.49 -8.07
N GLY A 105 -2.25 11.46 -8.09
CA GLY A 105 -1.72 12.13 -6.90
C GLY A 105 -0.44 11.49 -6.35
N GLU A 106 -0.18 10.22 -6.63
CA GLU A 106 1.01 9.53 -6.14
C GLU A 106 2.25 9.91 -6.96
N TYR A 107 3.39 9.93 -6.28
CA TYR A 107 4.67 10.24 -6.91
C TYR A 107 5.49 9.00 -7.19
N TYR A 108 6.26 9.06 -8.27
CA TYR A 108 7.19 8.02 -8.65
C TYR A 108 8.46 8.61 -9.27
N ARG A 109 9.57 7.89 -9.19
CA ARG A 109 10.83 8.24 -9.86
C ARG A 109 10.94 7.38 -11.11
N ASP A 110 10.99 8.02 -12.27
CA ASP A 110 11.11 7.32 -13.55
C ASP A 110 12.51 6.70 -13.74
N GLU A 111 12.69 5.95 -14.83
CA GLU A 111 13.97 5.32 -15.17
C GLU A 111 15.12 6.32 -15.38
N GLY A 112 14.79 7.56 -15.78
CA GLY A 112 15.74 8.66 -15.92
C GLY A 112 16.10 9.31 -14.58
N GLY A 113 15.51 8.85 -13.48
CA GLY A 113 15.77 9.36 -12.15
C GLY A 113 15.01 10.64 -11.80
N THR A 114 14.01 11.02 -12.59
CA THR A 114 13.18 12.21 -12.39
C THR A 114 11.93 11.86 -11.59
N TRP A 115 11.67 12.62 -10.54
CA TRP A 115 10.42 12.51 -9.78
C TRP A 115 9.25 13.10 -10.57
N ARG A 116 8.22 12.30 -10.78
CA ARG A 116 6.97 12.65 -11.46
C ARG A 116 5.77 12.37 -10.56
N GLN A 117 4.65 12.98 -10.89
CA GLN A 117 3.37 12.70 -10.26
C GLN A 117 2.43 12.08 -11.29
N VAL A 118 1.71 11.04 -10.89
CA VAL A 118 0.63 10.48 -11.70
C VAL A 118 -0.54 11.46 -11.66
N THR A 119 -1.04 11.84 -12.82
CA THR A 119 -2.25 12.66 -12.94
C THR A 119 -3.25 11.97 -13.86
N ALA A 120 -4.49 12.47 -13.90
CA ALA A 120 -5.50 11.94 -14.80
C ALA A 120 -5.10 12.08 -16.29
N SER A 121 -4.33 13.11 -16.64
CA SER A 121 -3.86 13.37 -18.01
C SER A 121 -2.45 12.85 -18.30
N ALA A 122 -1.71 12.44 -17.27
CA ALA A 122 -0.37 11.88 -17.38
C ALA A 122 -0.25 10.65 -16.47
N PRO A 123 -0.63 9.44 -16.95
CA PRO A 123 -0.40 8.21 -16.21
C PRO A 123 1.11 7.96 -16.02
N ALA A 124 1.45 7.03 -15.12
CA ALA A 124 2.85 6.69 -14.88
C ALA A 124 3.53 6.22 -16.18
N ALA A 125 4.60 6.92 -16.56
CA ALA A 125 5.48 6.50 -17.64
C ALA A 125 6.12 5.15 -17.28
N LEU A 126 5.90 4.14 -18.11
CA LEU A 126 6.50 2.83 -17.93
C LEU A 126 7.98 2.88 -18.32
N PRO A 127 8.88 2.24 -17.54
CA PRO A 127 10.26 2.05 -17.96
C PRO A 127 10.40 1.30 -19.28
N SER A 128 11.51 1.50 -19.98
CA SER A 128 11.79 0.98 -21.32
C SER A 128 11.87 -0.54 -21.38
N TRP A 129 12.15 -1.21 -20.25
CA TRP A 129 12.16 -2.67 -20.14
C TRP A 129 10.76 -3.28 -19.95
N CYS A 130 9.73 -2.47 -19.73
CA CYS A 130 8.38 -2.98 -19.57
C CYS A 130 7.76 -3.34 -20.92
N PRO A 131 7.13 -4.52 -21.04
CA PRO A 131 6.46 -4.90 -22.27
C PRO A 131 5.33 -3.91 -22.57
N ALA A 132 5.13 -3.61 -23.86
CA ALA A 132 3.99 -2.82 -24.32
C ALA A 132 2.68 -3.47 -23.86
N ALA A 133 1.64 -2.66 -23.64
CA ALA A 133 0.31 -3.20 -23.46
C ALA A 133 -0.10 -3.92 -24.76
N SER A 134 -0.34 -5.22 -24.66
CA SER A 134 -0.92 -6.04 -25.72
C SER A 134 -2.42 -5.79 -25.84
#